data_AF-A0A7K2X4B4-F1
#
_entry.id   AF-A0A7K2X4B4-F1
#
_cell.length_a   1.000
_cell.length_b   1.000
_cell.length_c   1.000
_cell.angle_alpha   90.00
_cell.angle_beta   90.00
_cell.angle_gamma   90.00
#
_symmetry.space_group_name_H-M   'P 1'
#
loop_
_entity.id
_entity.type
_entity.pdbx_description
1 polymer ?
#
loop_
_entity_poly.entity_id
_entity_poly.type
_entity_poly.pdbx_seq_one_letter_code
_entity_poly.pdbx_strand_id
1 'polypeptide(L)' 'AHASAKGSGRVGRTAAGRSLDRGAVTAAVRAGVRHVDTPYDTLLMQGVPRHQARTRVAPVIEAVLRAWRGGDGEARG' A
#
# COMPACT_ATOMS: atom_id res chain seq x y z
N ALA A 1 -16.22 -20.36 -27.22
CA ALA A 1 -15.85 -18.98 -27.55
C ALA A 1 -16.00 -18.12 -26.28
N HIS A 2 -14.87 -17.75 -25.68
CA HIS A 2 -14.82 -16.94 -24.46
C HIS A 2 -14.57 -15.49 -24.85
N ALA A 3 -15.54 -14.61 -24.60
CA ALA A 3 -15.36 -13.17 -24.76
C ALA A 3 -15.36 -12.52 -23.37
N SER A 4 -14.17 -12.21 -22.85
CA SER A 4 -14.03 -11.27 -21.74
C SER A 4 -13.65 -9.91 -22.31
N ALA A 5 -14.67 -9.08 -22.50
CA ALA A 5 -14.50 -7.64 -22.60
C ALA A 5 -14.20 -7.09 -21.19
N LYS A 6 -13.03 -6.50 -20.96
CA LYS A 6 -12.88 -5.47 -19.93
C LYS A 6 -11.72 -4.54 -20.27
N GLY A 7 -12.08 -3.29 -20.53
CA GLY A 7 -11.19 -2.23 -20.96
C GLY A 7 -9.94 -2.14 -20.09
N SER A 8 -8.79 -2.28 -20.76
CA SER A 8 -7.46 -1.90 -20.27
C SER A 8 -7.42 -0.38 -20.10
N GLY A 9 -8.08 0.10 -19.04
CA GLY A 9 -8.06 1.48 -18.61
C GLY A 9 -6.63 1.92 -18.38
N ARG A 10 -6.17 2.86 -19.19
CA ARG A 10 -4.95 3.62 -18.92
C ARG A 10 -5.24 4.55 -17.74
N VAL A 11 -5.13 4.01 -16.52
CA VAL A 11 -5.46 4.72 -15.27
C VAL A 11 -4.46 5.85 -14.96
N GLY A 12 -3.33 5.92 -15.67
CA GLY A 12 -2.22 6.84 -15.36
C GLY A 12 -2.12 8.10 -16.22
N ARG A 13 -3.03 8.38 -17.16
CA ARG A 13 -2.89 9.53 -18.09
C ARG A 13 -4.02 10.55 -18.06
N THR A 14 -5.04 10.36 -17.23
CA THR A 14 -6.10 11.35 -17.04
C THR A 14 -5.70 12.37 -15.98
N ALA A 15 -6.21 13.60 -16.07
CA ALA A 15 -5.91 14.70 -15.16
C ALA A 15 -6.10 14.34 -13.66
N ALA A 16 -6.97 13.37 -13.35
CA ALA A 16 -7.16 12.80 -12.02
C ALA A 16 -5.92 12.08 -11.45
N GLY A 17 -5.10 11.44 -12.30
CA GLY A 17 -3.81 10.86 -11.89
C GLY A 17 -2.72 11.92 -11.62
N ARG A 18 -2.97 13.18 -12.01
CA ARG A 18 -2.05 14.32 -11.81
C ARG A 18 -2.44 15.18 -10.61
N SER A 19 -3.71 15.16 -10.20
CA SER A 19 -4.21 15.77 -8.95
C SER A 19 -4.27 14.73 -7.82
N LEU A 20 -3.12 14.15 -7.48
CA LEU A 20 -3.04 13.20 -6.38
C LEU A 20 -3.18 13.93 -5.04
N ASP A 21 -4.28 13.67 -4.34
CA ASP A 21 -4.43 14.09 -2.96
C ASP A 21 -3.34 13.45 -2.09
N ARG A 22 -2.63 14.26 -1.28
CA ARG A 22 -1.56 13.77 -0.40
C ARG A 22 -2.06 12.72 0.58
N GLY A 23 -3.29 12.87 1.08
CA GLY A 23 -3.94 11.88 1.94
C GLY A 23 -4.14 10.55 1.22
N ALA A 24 -4.66 10.58 -0.01
CA ALA A 24 -4.86 9.41 -0.86
C ALA A 24 -3.55 8.68 -1.17
N VAL A 25 -2.47 9.40 -1.52
CA VAL A 25 -1.16 8.80 -1.75
C VAL A 25 -0.63 8.15 -0.48
N THR A 26 -0.70 8.85 0.66
CA THR A 26 -0.26 8.31 1.95
C THR A 26 -1.03 7.04 2.32
N ALA A 27 -2.34 7.03 2.09
CA ALA A 27 -3.19 5.87 2.33
C ALA A 27 -2.83 4.69 1.42
N ALA A 28 -2.58 4.96 0.13
CA ALA A 28 -2.18 3.95 -0.84
C ALA A 28 -0.83 3.32 -0.48
N VAL A 29 0.18 4.13 -0.13
CA VAL A 29 1.50 3.64 0.30
C VAL A 29 1.38 2.78 1.55
N ARG A 30 0.66 3.25 2.58
CA ARG A 30 0.39 2.44 3.80
C ARG A 30 -0.37 1.14 3.50
N ALA A 31 -1.26 1.14 2.51
CA ALA A 31 -1.95 -0.07 2.09
C ALA A 31 -0.99 -1.05 1.40
N GLY A 32 -0.13 -0.56 0.50
CA GLY A 32 0.92 -1.37 -0.14
C GLY A 32 1.82 -2.06 0.88
N VAL A 33 2.41 -1.29 1.81
CA VAL A 33 3.28 -1.82 2.87
C VAL A 33 2.54 -2.86 3.72
N ARG A 34 1.28 -2.60 4.07
CA ARG A 34 0.48 -3.56 4.86
C ARG A 34 0.39 -4.93 4.19
N HIS A 35 0.14 -4.97 2.88
CA HIS A 35 -0.07 -6.22 2.17
C HIS A 35 1.24 -6.91 1.77
N VAL A 36 2.29 -6.14 1.48
CA VAL A 36 3.57 -6.67 0.98
C VAL A 36 4.54 -7.00 2.12
N ASP A 37 4.68 -6.11 3.09
CA ASP A 37 5.77 -6.15 4.08
C ASP A 37 5.31 -6.67 5.45
N THR A 38 4.05 -7.12 5.58
CA THR A 38 3.50 -7.59 6.85
C THR A 38 2.66 -8.85 6.68
N PRO A 39 2.47 -9.68 7.73
CA PRO A 39 1.63 -10.88 7.67
C PRO A 39 0.12 -10.55 7.68
N TYR A 40 -0.29 -9.35 7.27
CA TYR A 40 -1.67 -8.90 7.35
C TYR A 40 -2.64 -9.88 6.66
N ASP A 41 -2.31 -10.33 5.46
CA ASP A 41 -3.17 -11.26 4.72
C ASP A 41 -3.23 -12.64 5.39
N THR A 42 -2.11 -13.11 5.95
CA THR A 42 -2.07 -14.34 6.75
C THR A 42 -2.97 -14.23 7.98
N LEU A 43 -2.94 -13.11 8.70
CA LEU A 43 -3.81 -12.88 9.87
C LEU A 43 -5.29 -12.91 9.47
N LEU A 44 -5.65 -12.31 8.33
CA LEU A 44 -7.03 -12.37 7.83
C LEU A 44 -7.44 -13.80 7.46
N MET A 45 -6.56 -14.56 6.82
CA MET A 45 -6.81 -15.96 6.48
C MET A 45 -6.96 -16.85 7.73
N GLN A 46 -6.31 -16.49 8.83
CA GLN A 46 -6.46 -17.14 10.14
C GLN A 46 -7.72 -16.69 10.90
N GLY A 47 -8.58 -15.85 10.30
CA GLY A 47 -9.81 -15.38 10.92
C GLY A 47 -9.63 -14.23 11.91
N VAL A 48 -8.45 -13.62 11.99
CA VAL A 48 -8.22 -12.46 12.87
C VAL A 48 -9.07 -11.28 12.36
N PRO A 49 -9.87 -10.63 13.22
CA PRO A 49 -10.67 -9.48 12.82
C PRO A 49 -9.80 -8.36 12.24
N ARG A 50 -10.29 -7.70 11.18
CA ARG A 50 -9.55 -6.63 10.46
C ARG A 50 -8.99 -5.55 11.38
N HIS A 51 -9.74 -5.13 12.39
CA HIS A 51 -9.28 -4.10 13.34
C HIS A 51 -8.06 -4.60 14.15
N GLN A 52 -8.10 -5.84 14.64
CA GLN A 52 -6.99 -6.43 15.38
C GLN A 52 -5.77 -6.66 14.49
N ALA A 53 -5.99 -7.19 13.28
CA ALA A 53 -4.92 -7.39 12.30
C ALA A 53 -4.22 -6.07 11.98
N ARG A 54 -4.99 -4.99 11.74
CA ARG A 54 -4.45 -3.63 11.50
C ARG A 54 -3.65 -3.11 12.69
N THR A 55 -4.16 -3.29 13.91
CA THR A 55 -3.44 -2.87 15.13
C THR A 55 -2.12 -3.63 15.28
N ARG A 56 -2.11 -4.95 15.03
CA ARG A 56 -0.90 -5.78 15.15
C ARG A 56 0.19 -5.39 14.16
N VAL A 57 -0.17 -5.06 12.92
CA VAL A 57 0.82 -4.73 11.88
C VAL A 57 1.20 -3.24 11.83
N ALA A 58 0.47 -2.37 12.53
CA ALA A 58 0.73 -0.93 12.52
C ALA A 58 2.18 -0.53 12.89
N PRO A 59 2.83 -1.14 13.90
CA PRO A 59 4.22 -0.82 14.22
C PRO A 59 5.20 -1.19 13.10
N VAL A 60 4.98 -2.32 12.42
CA VAL A 60 5.81 -2.77 11.28
C VAL A 60 5.68 -1.80 10.11
N ILE A 61 4.45 -1.40 9.79
CA ILE A 61 4.19 -0.41 8.74
C ILE A 61 4.94 0.90 9.04
N GLU A 62 4.86 1.39 10.29
CA GLU A 62 5.56 2.62 10.66
C GLU A 62 7.09 2.50 10.65
N ALA A 63 7.64 1.33 10.99
CA ALA A 63 9.07 1.06 10.89
C ALA A 63 9.55 1.11 9.43
N VAL A 64 8.83 0.47 8.50
CA VAL A 64 9.14 0.49 7.07
C VAL A 64 9.07 1.92 6.52
N LEU A 65 8.00 2.66 6.83
CA LEU A 65 7.86 4.05 6.38
C LEU A 65 8.93 4.98 6.98
N ARG A 66 9.36 4.74 8.23
CA ARG A 66 10.46 5.48 8.85
C ARG A 66 11.79 5.16 8.17
N ALA A 67 12.05 3.88 7.87
CA ALA A 67 13.26 3.46 7.17
C ALA A 67 13.38 4.14 5.80
N TRP A 68 12.29 4.23 5.03
CA TRP A 68 12.30 4.96 3.76
C TRP A 68 12.56 6.45 3.94
N ARG A 69 11.98 7.09 4.97
CA ARG A 69 12.25 8.50 5.28
C ARG A 69 13.69 8.78 5.71
N GLY A 70 14.36 7.81 6.33
CA GLY A 70 15.75 7.93 6.80
C GLY A 70 16.80 7.42 5.80
N GLY A 71 16.43 6.49 4.91
CA GLY A 71 17.32 5.85 3.93
C GLY A 71 17.64 6.72 2.70
N ASP A 72 16.90 7.81 2.50
CA ASP A 72 17.21 8.81 1.47
C ASP A 72 18.49 9.64 1.78
N GLY A 73 19.11 9.46 2.96
CA GLY A 73 20.34 10.13 3.39
C GLY A 73 21.64 9.37 3.13
N GLU A 74 21.61 8.07 2.81
CA GLU A 74 22.83 7.24 2.69
C GLU A 74 23.16 6.83 1.24
N ALA A 75 22.25 7.06 0.28
CA ALA A 75 22.48 6.81 -1.15
C ALA A 75 23.08 8.02 -1.91
N ARG A 76 23.58 9.03 -1.19
CA ARG A 76 24.33 10.18 -1.74
C ARG A 76 25.56 10.46 -0.86
N GLY A 77 26.51 9.54 -0.88
CA GLY A 77 27.84 9.68 -0.30
C GLY A 77 28.86 9.04 -1.23
#